data_AF-A0A7Y3MLW5-F1
#
_entry.id   AF-A0A7Y3MLW5-F1
#
_cell.length_a   1.000
_cell.length_b   1.000
_cell.length_c   1.000
_cell.angle_alpha   90.00
_cell.angle_beta   90.00
_cell.angle_gamma   90.00
#
_symmetry.space_group_name_H-M   'P 1'
#
loop_
_entity.id
_entity.type
_entity.pdbx_description
1 polymer ?
#
loop_
_entity_poly.entity_id
_entity_poly.type
_entity_poly.pdbx_seq_one_letter_code
_entity_poly.pdbx_strand_id
1 'polypeptide(L)'
;EQQFVMTSTNNLALMLSEALDQMQQQMAQSMAGNQQCSKPGEKKGPSAGDLKKMQEKLNKQIEELKKGNKPGGKEGDKKGQGGQGGMSESLARLAAQQAAIRQQLQKLNQMQNKDGKKTLGDLERLAQEMEETETDLVNKRITQETLKRQQDILTRLLEAEKAERERDQDEKRESNEPDEQIYRNPSQFEEYKRLQMREVELLKTVPPSLKTFYKNLVNYYFQSLDN
;
A
#
# COMPACT_ATOMS: atom_id res chain seq x y z
N GLU A 1 45.06 18.96 19.98
CA GLU A 1 43.90 18.03 20.07
C GLU A 1 42.74 18.36 19.12
N GLN A 2 42.44 19.62 18.78
CA GLN A 2 41.31 19.94 17.88
C GLN A 2 41.49 19.46 16.41
N GLN A 3 42.71 19.43 15.87
CA GLN A 3 42.95 18.92 14.52
C GLN A 3 42.70 17.41 14.39
N PHE A 4 42.98 16.62 15.45
CA PHE A 4 42.73 15.19 15.44
C PHE A 4 41.22 14.88 15.43
N VAL A 5 40.43 15.69 16.14
CA VAL A 5 38.96 15.59 16.16
C VAL A 5 38.37 16.01 14.81
N MET A 6 38.87 17.09 14.19
CA MET A 6 38.42 17.52 12.86
C MET A 6 38.72 16.47 11.77
N THR A 7 39.88 15.81 11.84
CA THR A 7 40.25 14.74 10.91
C THR A 7 39.45 13.45 11.16
N SER A 8 39.21 13.07 12.42
CA SER A 8 38.41 11.88 12.73
C SER A 8 36.93 12.07 12.36
N THR A 9 36.36 13.26 12.53
CA THR A 9 34.99 13.57 12.08
C THR A 9 34.88 13.60 10.56
N ASN A 10 35.90 14.09 9.86
CA ASN A 10 35.90 14.13 8.40
C ASN A 10 36.06 12.71 7.82
N ASN A 11 36.93 11.89 8.41
CA ASN A 11 37.08 10.49 8.03
C ASN A 11 35.81 9.67 8.33
N LEU A 12 35.12 9.96 9.44
CA LEU A 12 33.83 9.33 9.75
C LEU A 12 32.74 9.75 8.77
N ALA A 13 32.67 11.04 8.43
CA ALA A 13 31.73 11.55 7.43
C ALA A 13 32.04 10.97 6.03
N LEU A 14 33.31 10.82 5.68
CA LEU A 14 33.75 10.21 4.43
C LEU A 14 33.36 8.72 4.39
N MET A 15 33.62 7.96 5.45
CA MET A 15 33.20 6.55 5.56
C MET A 15 31.68 6.37 5.56
N LEU A 16 30.94 7.27 6.21
CA LEU A 16 29.46 7.28 6.16
C LEU A 16 28.96 7.63 4.76
N SER A 17 29.61 8.56 4.06
CA SER A 17 29.27 8.94 2.69
C SER A 17 29.56 7.81 1.70
N GLU A 18 30.69 7.14 1.82
CA GLU A 18 31.03 5.97 1.00
C GLU A 18 30.11 4.79 1.28
N ALA A 19 29.74 4.55 2.54
CA ALA A 19 28.78 3.50 2.89
C ALA A 19 27.37 3.82 2.35
N LEU A 20 26.96 5.09 2.35
CA LEU A 20 25.70 5.55 1.76
C LEU A 20 25.70 5.45 0.23
N ASP A 21 26.79 5.84 -0.43
CA ASP A 21 26.94 5.74 -1.89
C ASP A 21 26.99 4.28 -2.34
N GLN A 22 27.69 3.42 -1.61
CA GLN A 22 27.79 2.00 -1.93
C GLN A 22 26.44 1.29 -1.72
N MET A 23 25.68 1.71 -0.69
CA MET A 23 24.31 1.25 -0.49
C MET A 23 23.36 1.79 -1.56
N GLN A 24 23.50 3.05 -1.96
CA GLN A 24 22.72 3.66 -3.04
C GLN A 24 23.00 2.99 -4.39
N GLN A 25 24.24 2.61 -4.68
CA GLN A 25 24.62 1.84 -5.87
C GLN A 25 24.06 0.41 -5.83
N GLN A 26 24.13 -0.28 -4.69
CA GLN A 26 23.49 -1.60 -4.54
C GLN A 26 21.97 -1.53 -4.69
N MET A 27 21.36 -0.45 -4.21
CA MET A 27 19.93 -0.19 -4.37
C MET A 27 19.58 0.06 -5.84
N ALA A 28 20.37 0.90 -6.53
CA ALA A 28 20.22 1.18 -7.96
C ALA A 28 20.38 -0.08 -8.82
N GLN A 29 21.30 -0.97 -8.48
CA GLN A 29 21.48 -2.25 -9.17
C GLN A 29 20.34 -3.24 -8.89
N SER A 30 19.76 -3.23 -7.69
CA SER A 30 18.58 -4.05 -7.36
C SER A 30 17.26 -3.51 -7.96
N MET A 31 17.25 -2.27 -8.45
CA MET A 31 16.14 -1.65 -9.17
C MET A 31 16.16 -1.94 -10.68
N ALA A 32 17.23 -2.50 -11.23
CA ALA A 32 17.36 -2.78 -12.66
C ALA A 32 16.48 -3.96 -13.16
N GLY A 33 15.73 -4.63 -12.27
CA GLY A 33 15.04 -5.89 -12.56
C GLY A 33 13.51 -5.86 -12.61
N ASN A 34 12.82 -4.74 -12.40
CA ASN A 34 11.35 -4.72 -12.35
C ASN A 34 10.74 -3.56 -13.13
N GLN A 35 11.01 -3.52 -14.44
CA GLN A 35 10.32 -2.65 -15.39
C GLN A 35 8.97 -3.25 -15.77
N GLN A 36 7.95 -3.06 -14.93
CA GLN A 36 6.56 -3.23 -15.36
C GLN A 36 5.76 -1.96 -14.99
N CYS A 37 5.74 -1.03 -15.94
CA CYS A 37 4.73 0.01 -16.21
C CYS A 37 4.08 0.79 -15.05
N SER A 38 4.37 2.11 -14.95
CA SER A 38 3.37 3.18 -15.16
C SER A 38 3.92 4.61 -14.94
N LYS A 39 3.65 5.47 -15.93
CA LYS A 39 3.72 6.95 -16.02
C LYS A 39 5.06 7.69 -15.75
N PRO A 40 5.62 8.40 -16.75
CA PRO A 40 6.72 9.34 -16.55
C PRO A 40 6.18 10.66 -15.97
N GLY A 41 6.59 11.03 -14.76
CA GLY A 41 6.27 12.36 -14.21
C GLY A 41 6.42 12.55 -12.71
N GLU A 42 6.22 11.51 -11.90
CA GLU A 42 6.32 11.62 -10.43
C GLU A 42 7.60 10.96 -9.92
N LYS A 43 8.41 11.73 -9.19
CA LYS A 43 9.52 11.19 -8.40
C LYS A 43 8.92 10.27 -7.33
N LYS A 44 8.78 8.98 -7.64
CA LYS A 44 8.32 7.97 -6.69
C LYS A 44 9.23 8.02 -5.46
N GLY A 45 8.64 8.36 -4.32
CA GLY A 45 9.29 8.18 -3.03
C GLY A 45 9.63 6.70 -2.79
N PRO A 46 10.42 6.40 -1.75
CA PRO A 46 10.68 5.02 -1.37
C PRO A 46 9.35 4.29 -1.11
N SER A 47 9.14 3.12 -1.73
CA SER A 47 7.94 2.31 -1.49
C SER A 47 8.04 1.53 -0.18
N ALA A 48 6.91 1.13 0.41
CA ALA A 48 6.93 0.28 1.61
C ALA A 48 7.59 -1.08 1.31
N GLY A 49 7.43 -1.59 0.09
CA GLY A 49 8.08 -2.83 -0.36
C GLY A 49 9.61 -2.74 -0.43
N ASP A 50 10.18 -1.59 -0.78
CA ASP A 50 11.64 -1.41 -0.80
C ASP A 50 12.20 -1.33 0.63
N LEU A 51 11.52 -0.58 1.51
CA LEU A 51 11.89 -0.46 2.93
C LEU A 51 11.92 -1.81 3.62
N LYS A 52 10.90 -2.64 3.36
CA LYS A 52 10.84 -4.01 3.84
C LYS A 52 12.06 -4.84 3.41
N LYS A 53 12.43 -4.83 2.13
CA LYS A 53 13.59 -5.60 1.63
C LYS A 53 14.88 -5.17 2.31
N MET A 54 15.06 -3.87 2.54
CA MET A 54 16.19 -3.35 3.29
C MET A 54 16.17 -3.83 4.74
N GLN A 55 15.00 -3.77 5.40
CA GLN A 55 14.83 -4.25 6.77
C GLN A 55 15.11 -5.75 6.89
N GLU A 56 14.67 -6.59 5.94
CA GLU A 56 14.95 -8.03 5.93
C GLU A 56 16.45 -8.32 5.85
N LYS A 57 17.17 -7.59 4.98
CA LYS A 57 18.63 -7.73 4.86
C LYS A 57 19.32 -7.34 6.15
N LEU A 58 18.90 -6.23 6.76
CA LEU A 58 19.44 -5.73 8.02
C LEU A 58 19.20 -6.73 9.15
N ASN A 59 18.00 -7.29 9.26
CA ASN A 59 17.66 -8.31 10.26
C ASN A 59 18.55 -9.55 10.12
N LYS A 60 18.81 -10.01 8.88
CA LYS A 60 19.75 -11.12 8.63
C LYS A 60 21.17 -10.80 9.10
N GLN A 61 21.67 -9.61 8.83
CA GLN A 61 23.00 -9.19 9.28
C GLN A 61 23.11 -9.11 10.80
N ILE A 62 22.07 -8.62 11.49
CA ILE A 62 22.01 -8.63 12.97
C ILE A 62 22.03 -10.06 13.51
N GLU A 63 21.27 -10.98 12.91
CA GLU A 63 21.24 -12.39 13.32
C GLU A 63 22.60 -13.08 13.11
N GLU A 64 23.27 -12.83 11.99
CA GLU A 64 24.59 -13.36 11.69
C GLU A 64 25.62 -12.88 12.71
N LEU A 65 25.62 -11.58 13.01
CA LEU A 65 26.50 -11.02 14.06
C LEU A 65 26.21 -11.65 15.42
N LYS A 66 24.95 -11.85 15.79
CA LYS A 66 24.60 -12.51 17.06
C LYS A 66 25.04 -13.96 17.12
N LYS A 67 24.91 -14.70 16.02
CA LYS A 67 25.35 -16.11 15.91
C LYS A 67 26.88 -16.20 15.98
N GLY A 68 27.60 -15.29 15.32
CA GLY A 68 29.06 -15.20 15.37
C GLY A 68 29.61 -14.76 16.73
N ASN A 69 28.81 -14.03 17.52
CA ASN A 69 29.17 -13.55 18.85
C ASN A 69 28.72 -14.49 20.00
N LYS A 70 28.29 -15.72 19.69
CA LYS A 70 27.95 -16.72 20.72
C LYS A 70 29.22 -17.17 21.47
N PRO A 71 29.24 -17.14 22.81
CA PRO A 71 30.43 -17.42 23.63
C PRO A 71 30.80 -18.91 23.73
N GLY A 72 30.68 -19.68 22.65
CA GLY A 72 30.99 -21.12 22.66
C GLY A 72 31.25 -21.77 21.29
N GLY A 73 31.42 -20.98 20.23
CA GLY A 73 31.64 -21.49 18.88
C GLY A 73 33.09 -21.36 18.45
N LYS A 74 33.87 -22.43 18.66
CA LYS A 74 35.15 -22.78 18.02
C LYS A 74 36.01 -21.63 17.46
N GLU A 75 37.12 -21.42 18.16
CA GLU A 75 38.39 -20.99 17.58
C GLU A 75 38.59 -21.60 16.18
N GLY A 76 38.68 -20.74 15.18
CA GLY A 76 38.82 -21.10 13.79
C GLY A 76 39.41 -19.95 13.01
N ASP A 77 40.71 -19.75 13.20
CA ASP A 77 41.69 -19.16 12.28
C ASP A 77 41.15 -18.24 11.16
N LYS A 78 40.89 -16.97 11.48
CA LYS A 78 41.21 -15.86 10.57
C LYS A 78 41.75 -14.65 11.34
N LYS A 79 43.08 -14.58 11.38
CA LYS A 79 43.94 -13.39 11.34
C LYS A 79 43.52 -12.16 12.15
N GLY A 80 44.17 -12.01 13.31
CA GLY A 80 45.11 -10.91 13.56
C GLY A 80 44.59 -9.47 13.61
N GLN A 81 44.71 -8.88 14.81
CA GLN A 81 44.54 -7.46 15.19
C GLN A 81 43.08 -6.94 15.29
N GLY A 82 42.63 -6.71 16.53
CA GLY A 82 41.50 -5.79 16.80
C GLY A 82 40.24 -6.39 17.42
N GLY A 83 40.36 -7.27 18.43
CA GLY A 83 39.26 -7.98 19.11
C GLY A 83 38.16 -7.15 19.82
N GLN A 84 38.03 -5.88 19.51
CA GLN A 84 36.95 -4.99 19.98
C GLN A 84 36.59 -3.88 18.99
N GLY A 85 37.46 -3.60 18.01
CA GLY A 85 37.27 -2.53 17.02
C GLY A 85 36.37 -2.92 15.85
N GLY A 86 36.59 -4.10 15.25
CA GLY A 86 35.84 -4.55 14.06
C GLY A 86 34.36 -4.83 14.33
N MET A 87 34.03 -5.35 15.52
CA MET A 87 32.62 -5.54 15.94
C MET A 87 31.91 -4.20 16.19
N SER A 88 32.64 -3.22 16.70
CA SER A 88 32.08 -1.88 16.94
C SER A 88 31.79 -1.15 15.63
N GLU A 89 32.65 -1.34 14.63
CA GLU A 89 32.46 -0.78 13.29
C GLU A 89 31.28 -1.43 12.57
N SER A 90 31.13 -2.76 12.64
CA SER A 90 29.99 -3.45 12.01
C SER A 90 28.65 -3.05 12.63
N LEU A 91 28.59 -2.91 13.97
CA LEU A 91 27.42 -2.42 14.69
C LEU A 91 27.08 -0.95 14.33
N ALA A 92 28.10 -0.09 14.26
CA ALA A 92 27.91 1.31 13.86
C ALA A 92 27.39 1.43 12.42
N ARG A 93 27.93 0.61 11.51
CA ARG A 93 27.40 0.52 10.13
C ARG A 93 25.93 0.11 10.15
N LEU A 94 25.55 -0.95 10.88
CA LEU A 94 24.16 -1.39 10.97
C LEU A 94 23.22 -0.33 11.56
N ALA A 95 23.64 0.38 12.59
CA ALA A 95 22.87 1.49 13.14
C ALA A 95 22.66 2.60 12.10
N ALA A 96 23.68 2.92 11.31
CA ALA A 96 23.55 3.87 10.20
C ALA A 96 22.57 3.38 9.11
N GLN A 97 22.57 2.08 8.79
CA GLN A 97 21.60 1.50 7.85
C GLN A 97 20.17 1.60 8.41
N GLN A 98 19.97 1.28 9.69
CA GLN A 98 18.67 1.37 10.35
C GLN A 98 18.16 2.83 10.36
N ALA A 99 19.04 3.79 10.65
CA ALA A 99 18.71 5.22 10.58
C ALA A 99 18.32 5.68 9.17
N ALA A 100 18.99 5.16 8.13
CA ALA A 100 18.63 5.45 6.75
C ALA A 100 17.23 4.90 6.41
N ILE A 101 16.91 3.68 6.83
CA ILE A 101 15.57 3.08 6.67
C ILE A 101 14.52 3.92 7.41
N ARG A 102 14.79 4.31 8.66
CA ARG A 102 13.89 5.16 9.46
C ARG A 102 13.61 6.52 8.79
N GLN A 103 14.65 7.18 8.26
CA GLN A 103 14.47 8.43 7.52
C GLN A 103 13.61 8.28 6.27
N GLN A 104 13.79 7.18 5.53
CA GLN A 104 12.97 6.88 4.36
C GLN A 104 11.52 6.55 4.76
N LEU A 105 11.32 5.84 5.87
CA LEU A 105 10.00 5.58 6.45
C LEU A 105 9.29 6.88 6.84
N GLN A 106 9.99 7.82 7.46
CA GLN A 106 9.44 9.14 7.79
C GLN A 106 9.05 9.93 6.53
N LYS A 107 9.86 9.87 5.47
CA LYS A 107 9.51 10.46 4.17
C LYS A 107 8.27 9.81 3.58
N LEU A 108 8.18 8.48 3.61
CA LEU A 108 6.99 7.75 3.17
C LEU A 108 5.75 8.18 3.98
N ASN A 109 5.88 8.26 5.30
CA ASN A 109 4.81 8.72 6.18
C ASN A 109 4.35 10.14 5.83
N GLN A 110 5.29 11.06 5.57
CA GLN A 110 4.96 12.43 5.14
C GLN A 110 4.28 12.48 3.77
N MET A 111 4.61 11.59 2.84
CA MET A 111 3.97 11.54 1.53
C MET A 111 2.56 10.94 1.62
N GLN A 112 2.38 9.89 2.42
CA GLN A 112 1.14 9.13 2.55
C GLN A 112 0.13 9.78 3.50
N ASN A 113 0.57 10.55 4.51
CA ASN A 113 -0.31 11.33 5.39
C ASN A 113 -0.71 12.71 4.82
N LYS A 114 -0.37 13.05 3.57
CA LYS A 114 -0.77 14.34 2.98
C LYS A 114 -2.29 14.55 2.97
N ASP A 115 -3.04 13.47 2.83
CA ASP A 115 -4.51 13.50 2.80
C ASP A 115 -5.14 13.36 4.19
N GLY A 116 -4.33 13.43 5.27
CA GLY A 116 -4.78 13.33 6.66
C GLY A 116 -5.30 11.93 7.08
N LYS A 117 -5.38 10.97 6.16
CA LYS A 117 -5.68 9.58 6.46
C LYS A 117 -4.39 8.85 6.86
N LYS A 118 -4.37 8.23 8.05
CA LYS A 118 -3.29 7.32 8.50
C LYS A 118 -3.36 6.00 7.74
N THR A 119 -2.91 6.08 6.51
CA THR A 119 -3.21 5.17 5.42
C THR A 119 -2.47 3.82 5.51
N LEU A 120 -1.22 3.83 6.00
CA LEU A 120 -0.35 2.66 6.19
C LEU A 120 -0.18 2.29 7.67
N GLY A 121 -1.17 2.62 8.50
CA GLY A 121 -1.10 2.39 9.94
C GLY A 121 -0.19 3.39 10.66
N ASP A 122 0.38 2.96 11.79
CA ASP A 122 1.15 3.82 12.68
C ASP A 122 2.65 3.81 12.35
N LEU A 123 3.00 4.41 11.21
CA LEU A 123 4.39 4.53 10.76
C LEU A 123 5.27 5.36 11.72
N GLU A 124 4.65 6.20 12.55
CA GLU A 124 5.35 6.99 13.56
C GLU A 124 5.83 6.12 14.72
N ARG A 125 4.96 5.25 15.23
CA ARG A 125 5.35 4.24 16.22
C ARG A 125 6.40 3.28 15.67
N LEU A 126 6.30 2.90 14.40
CA LEU A 126 7.31 2.08 13.74
C LEU A 126 8.68 2.79 13.70
N ALA A 127 8.70 4.09 13.37
CA ALA A 127 9.94 4.87 13.39
C ALA A 127 10.56 4.96 14.79
N GLN A 128 9.75 5.05 15.85
CA GLN A 128 10.24 5.01 17.24
C GLN A 128 10.89 3.66 17.58
N GLU A 129 10.26 2.54 17.19
CA GLU A 129 10.82 1.21 17.38
C GLU A 129 12.18 1.05 16.64
N MET A 130 12.31 1.63 15.45
CA MET A 130 13.59 1.68 14.72
C MET A 130 14.65 2.52 15.44
N GLU A 131 14.27 3.61 16.09
CA GLU A 131 15.19 4.46 16.87
C GLU A 131 15.69 3.75 18.15
N GLU A 132 14.83 2.96 18.79
CA GLU A 132 15.24 2.10 19.90
C GLU A 132 16.23 1.02 19.44
N THR A 133 16.03 0.41 18.27
CA THR A 133 17.02 -0.56 17.74
C THR A 133 18.33 0.12 17.36
N GLU A 134 18.32 1.33 16.80
CA GLU A 134 19.52 2.14 16.57
C GLU A 134 20.32 2.35 17.87
N THR A 135 19.61 2.73 18.94
CA THR A 135 20.21 2.96 20.26
C THR A 135 20.83 1.69 20.85
N ASP A 136 20.14 0.55 20.70
CA ASP A 136 20.65 -0.76 21.12
C ASP A 136 21.94 -1.14 20.36
N LEU A 137 21.95 -0.94 19.04
CA LEU A 137 23.09 -1.26 18.18
C LEU A 137 24.32 -0.39 18.50
N VAL A 138 24.13 0.92 18.68
CA VAL A 138 25.21 1.85 19.06
C VAL A 138 25.79 1.49 20.43
N ASN A 139 24.94 1.07 21.36
CA ASN A 139 25.35 0.60 22.69
C ASN A 139 25.90 -0.85 22.69
N LYS A 140 26.05 -1.47 21.51
CA LYS A 140 26.53 -2.85 21.33
C LYS A 140 25.67 -3.90 22.04
N ARG A 141 24.37 -3.65 22.16
CA ARG A 141 23.40 -4.53 22.82
C ARG A 141 22.54 -5.21 21.76
N ILE A 142 22.80 -6.48 21.47
CA ILE A 142 21.89 -7.32 20.68
C ILE A 142 21.15 -8.27 21.61
N THR A 143 20.10 -7.75 22.27
CA THR A 143 19.29 -8.52 23.21
C THR A 143 18.26 -9.39 22.48
N GLN A 144 17.49 -10.20 23.20
CA GLN A 144 16.32 -10.88 22.63
C GLN A 144 15.21 -9.88 22.30
N GLU A 145 15.11 -8.82 23.08
CA GLU A 145 14.14 -7.74 22.86
C GLU A 145 14.44 -7.00 21.55
N THR A 146 15.70 -6.64 21.30
CA THR A 146 16.12 -5.98 20.06
C THR A 146 15.79 -6.84 18.82
N LEU A 147 15.98 -8.17 18.90
CA LEU A 147 15.61 -9.07 17.82
C LEU A 147 14.09 -9.15 17.61
N LYS A 148 13.33 -9.23 18.71
CA LYS A 148 11.87 -9.25 18.65
C LYS A 148 11.33 -7.96 18.03
N ARG A 149 11.86 -6.81 18.46
CA ARG A 149 11.56 -5.49 17.91
C ARG A 149 11.82 -5.46 16.40
N GLN A 150 12.93 -6.03 15.92
CA GLN A 150 13.22 -6.12 14.49
C GLN A 150 12.25 -7.03 13.71
N GLN A 151 11.73 -8.08 14.32
CA GLN A 151 10.69 -8.92 13.71
C GLN A 151 9.34 -8.20 13.66
N ASP A 152 9.00 -7.47 14.72
CA ASP A 152 7.78 -6.66 14.79
C ASP A 152 7.83 -5.53 13.74
N ILE A 153 8.97 -4.85 13.61
CA ILE A 153 9.22 -3.83 12.58
C ILE A 153 8.99 -4.42 11.17
N LEU A 154 9.57 -5.59 10.89
CA LEU A 154 9.41 -6.25 9.61
C LEU A 154 7.95 -6.62 9.32
N THR A 155 7.23 -7.11 10.33
CA THR A 155 5.81 -7.49 10.20
C THR A 155 4.96 -6.27 9.86
N ARG A 156 5.18 -5.14 10.53
CA ARG A 156 4.47 -3.89 10.23
C ARG A 156 4.81 -3.34 8.84
N LEU A 157 6.06 -3.47 8.39
CA LEU A 157 6.44 -3.09 7.02
C LEU A 157 5.76 -4.00 5.98
N LEU A 158 5.57 -5.29 6.26
CA LEU A 158 4.79 -6.20 5.41
C LEU A 158 3.31 -5.80 5.33
N GLU A 159 2.72 -5.39 6.46
CA GLU A 159 1.34 -4.87 6.49
C GLU A 159 1.23 -3.56 5.69
N ALA A 160 2.19 -2.65 5.86
CA ALA A 160 2.27 -1.40 5.11
C ALA A 160 2.38 -1.66 3.59
N GLU A 161 3.21 -2.61 3.15
CA GLU A 161 3.33 -3.01 1.74
C GLU A 161 2.00 -3.56 1.18
N LYS A 162 1.28 -4.36 1.96
CA LYS A 162 -0.03 -4.88 1.54
C LYS A 162 -1.05 -3.75 1.40
N ALA A 163 -1.12 -2.85 2.38
CA ALA A 163 -2.02 -1.70 2.34
C ALA A 163 -1.73 -0.77 1.16
N GLU A 164 -0.45 -0.54 0.84
CA GLU A 164 -0.04 0.23 -0.35
C GLU A 164 -0.55 -0.44 -1.65
N ARG A 165 -0.41 -1.77 -1.77
CA ARG A 165 -0.88 -2.51 -2.95
C ARG A 165 -2.40 -2.56 -3.07
N GLU A 166 -3.12 -2.67 -1.96
CA GLU A 166 -4.58 -2.69 -1.97
C GLU A 166 -5.13 -1.36 -2.47
N ARG A 167 -4.55 -0.23 -2.03
CA ARG A 167 -4.89 1.11 -2.54
C ARG A 167 -4.65 1.26 -4.03
N ASP A 168 -3.47 0.85 -4.49
CA ASP A 168 -3.13 0.87 -5.93
C ASP A 168 -4.11 0.04 -6.78
N GLN A 169 -4.78 -0.97 -6.19
CA GLN A 169 -5.80 -1.78 -6.86
C GLN A 169 -7.20 -1.17 -6.77
N ASP A 170 -7.56 -0.56 -5.63
CA ASP A 170 -8.83 0.15 -5.46
C ASP A 170 -8.94 1.31 -6.44
N GLU A 171 -7.90 2.14 -6.58
CA GLU A 171 -7.87 3.24 -7.57
C GLU A 171 -8.03 2.75 -9.01
N LYS A 172 -7.57 1.52 -9.32
CA LYS A 172 -7.76 0.90 -10.65
C LYS A 172 -9.15 0.31 -10.85
N ARG A 173 -9.86 -0.03 -9.78
CA ARG A 173 -11.19 -0.66 -9.82
C ARG A 173 -12.34 0.35 -9.70
N GLU A 174 -12.08 1.61 -9.39
CA GLU A 174 -13.04 2.70 -9.60
C GLU A 174 -13.11 3.11 -11.09
N SER A 175 -13.52 2.17 -11.95
CA SER A 175 -14.02 2.54 -13.28
C SER A 175 -15.51 2.78 -13.16
N ASN A 176 -15.94 4.04 -13.24
CA ASN A 176 -17.38 4.34 -13.32
C ASN A 176 -17.91 3.77 -14.65
N GLU A 177 -18.69 2.70 -14.58
CA GLU A 177 -19.55 2.34 -15.70
C GLU A 177 -20.48 3.53 -15.98
N PRO A 178 -20.68 3.93 -17.25
CA PRO A 178 -21.68 4.95 -17.56
C PRO A 178 -23.04 4.47 -17.05
N ASP A 179 -23.71 5.29 -16.25
CA ASP A 179 -25.08 5.02 -15.81
C ASP A 179 -25.93 4.81 -17.08
N GLU A 180 -26.46 3.59 -17.28
CA GLU A 180 -27.32 3.28 -18.41
C GLU A 180 -28.58 4.13 -18.28
N GLN A 181 -28.56 5.33 -18.88
CA GLN A 181 -29.77 6.13 -19.03
C GLN A 181 -30.74 5.33 -19.89
N ILE A 182 -31.65 4.61 -19.24
CA ILE A 182 -32.76 3.95 -19.92
C ILE A 182 -33.64 5.06 -20.50
N TYR A 183 -33.45 5.37 -21.78
CA TYR A 183 -34.37 6.19 -22.55
C TYR A 183 -35.68 5.41 -22.72
N ARG A 184 -36.57 5.52 -21.74
CA ARG A 184 -37.93 5.00 -21.84
C ARG A 184 -38.66 5.88 -22.84
N ASN A 185 -39.16 5.30 -23.94
CA ASN A 185 -40.05 6.01 -24.84
C ASN A 185 -41.48 6.00 -24.24
N PRO A 186 -41.99 7.11 -23.69
CA PRO A 186 -43.30 7.15 -23.05
C PRO A 186 -44.45 6.94 -24.04
N SER A 187 -44.25 7.17 -25.34
CA SER A 187 -45.34 7.18 -26.33
C SER A 187 -46.02 5.80 -26.46
N GLN A 188 -45.25 4.71 -26.45
CA GLN A 188 -45.84 3.36 -26.55
C GLN A 188 -46.60 2.95 -25.27
N PHE A 189 -46.18 3.49 -24.12
CA PHE A 189 -46.87 3.25 -22.86
C PHE A 189 -48.16 4.06 -22.74
N GLU A 190 -48.19 5.25 -23.33
CA GLU A 190 -49.39 6.10 -23.40
C GLU A 190 -50.49 5.47 -24.27
N GLU A 191 -50.14 4.93 -25.44
CA GLU A 191 -51.10 4.23 -26.30
C GLU A 191 -51.73 3.03 -25.59
N TYR A 192 -50.91 2.21 -24.94
CA TYR A 192 -51.39 1.06 -24.15
C TYR A 192 -52.34 1.49 -23.02
N LYS A 193 -51.98 2.53 -22.26
CA LYS A 193 -52.86 3.08 -21.21
C LYS A 193 -54.18 3.59 -21.79
N ARG A 194 -54.14 4.24 -22.96
CA ARG A 194 -55.34 4.78 -23.60
C ARG A 194 -56.29 3.66 -24.05
N LEU A 195 -55.76 2.57 -24.59
CA LEU A 195 -56.54 1.38 -24.92
C LEU A 195 -57.17 0.76 -23.66
N GLN A 196 -56.39 0.59 -22.60
CA GLN A 196 -56.90 0.05 -21.34
C GLN A 196 -58.01 0.93 -20.74
N MET A 197 -57.86 2.26 -20.77
CA MET A 197 -58.90 3.19 -20.30
C MET A 197 -60.19 3.07 -21.12
N ARG A 198 -60.08 2.95 -22.46
CA ARG A 198 -61.24 2.75 -23.34
C ARG A 198 -62.01 1.47 -23.00
N GLU A 199 -61.30 0.37 -22.77
CA GLU A 199 -61.92 -0.90 -22.37
C GLU A 199 -62.65 -0.78 -21.02
N VAL A 200 -62.04 -0.10 -20.05
CA VAL A 200 -62.65 0.12 -18.73
C VAL A 200 -63.89 1.04 -18.83
N GLU A 201 -63.83 2.08 -19.65
CA GLU A 201 -64.97 2.97 -19.88
C GLU A 201 -66.15 2.23 -20.55
N LEU A 202 -65.87 1.36 -21.52
CA LEU A 202 -66.90 0.49 -22.12
C LEU A 202 -67.56 -0.39 -21.05
N LEU A 203 -66.77 -1.03 -20.18
CA LEU A 203 -67.33 -1.86 -19.11
C LEU A 203 -68.17 -1.07 -18.10
N LYS A 204 -67.82 0.19 -17.83
CA LYS A 204 -68.56 1.07 -16.91
C LYS A 204 -69.86 1.63 -17.51
N THR A 205 -69.89 1.86 -18.81
CA THR A 205 -71.03 2.52 -19.49
C THR A 205 -72.10 1.54 -19.97
N VAL A 206 -71.80 0.24 -20.03
CA VAL A 206 -72.81 -0.78 -20.36
C VAL A 206 -73.70 -1.04 -19.13
N PRO A 207 -75.00 -0.71 -19.17
CA PRO A 207 -75.89 -0.95 -18.05
C PRO A 207 -76.01 -2.46 -17.76
N PRO A 208 -76.07 -2.89 -16.48
CA PRO A 208 -76.10 -4.31 -16.11
C PRO A 208 -77.31 -5.10 -16.66
N SER A 209 -78.35 -4.41 -17.12
CA SER A 209 -79.58 -4.98 -17.66
C SER A 209 -79.57 -5.20 -19.18
N LEU A 210 -78.45 -4.94 -19.87
CA LEU A 210 -78.38 -5.08 -21.33
C LEU A 210 -78.40 -6.57 -21.73
N LYS A 211 -79.44 -6.99 -22.49
CA LYS A 211 -79.54 -8.37 -23.00
C LYS A 211 -78.34 -8.68 -23.91
N THR A 212 -77.80 -9.90 -23.83
CA THR A 212 -76.60 -10.38 -24.58
C THR A 212 -76.62 -10.02 -26.07
N PHE A 213 -77.80 -10.05 -26.69
CA PHE A 213 -77.99 -9.68 -28.10
C PHE A 213 -77.50 -8.25 -28.41
N TYR A 214 -77.89 -7.25 -27.61
CA TYR A 214 -77.52 -5.85 -27.84
C TYR A 214 -76.05 -5.57 -27.51
N LYS A 215 -75.49 -6.32 -26.54
CA LYS A 215 -74.05 -6.26 -26.24
C LYS A 215 -73.21 -6.66 -27.46
N ASN A 216 -73.62 -7.72 -28.17
CA ASN A 216 -72.92 -8.19 -29.36
C ASN A 216 -73.04 -7.20 -30.53
N LEU A 217 -74.21 -6.56 -30.70
CA LEU A 217 -74.42 -5.55 -31.75
C LEU A 217 -73.54 -4.30 -31.52
N VAL A 218 -73.46 -3.84 -30.28
CA VAL A 218 -72.63 -2.67 -29.90
C VAL A 218 -71.15 -2.99 -30.08
N ASN A 219 -70.69 -4.18 -29.66
CA ASN A 219 -69.31 -4.63 -29.89
C ASN A 219 -68.96 -4.69 -31.38
N TYR A 220 -69.88 -5.20 -32.22
CA TYR A 220 -69.68 -5.26 -33.67
C TYR A 220 -69.59 -3.85 -34.29
N TYR A 221 -70.45 -2.92 -33.84
CA TYR A 221 -70.42 -1.54 -34.29
C TYR A 221 -69.10 -0.84 -33.95
N PHE A 222 -68.62 -0.97 -32.71
CA PHE A 222 -67.34 -0.38 -32.33
C PHE A 222 -66.13 -1.03 -33.03
N GLN A 223 -66.13 -2.35 -33.21
CA GLN A 223 -65.10 -3.03 -34.02
C GLN A 223 -65.10 -2.60 -35.49
N SER A 224 -66.26 -2.22 -36.04
CA SER A 224 -66.36 -1.71 -37.41
C SER A 224 -65.88 -0.25 -37.58
N LEU A 225 -65.78 0.51 -36.48
CA LEU A 225 -65.28 1.89 -36.48
C LEU A 225 -63.76 1.99 -36.26
N ASP A 226 -63.15 0.98 -35.65
CA ASP A 226 -61.70 0.90 -35.41
C ASP A 226 -60.91 0.30 -36.61
N ASN A 227 -61.60 -0.10 -37.71
CA ASN A 227 -61.01 -0.55 -39.00
C ASN A 227 -61.05 0.55 -40.06
#